data_AF-A0A7T1MCH3-F1
#
_entry.id   AF-A0A7T1MCH3-F1
#
_cell.length_a   1.000
_cell.length_b   1.000
_cell.length_c   1.000
_cell.angle_alpha   90.00
_cell.angle_beta   90.00
_cell.angle_gamma   90.00
#
_symmetry.space_group_name_H-M   'P 1'
#
loop_
_entity.id
_entity.type
_entity.pdbx_description
1 polymer ?
#
loop_
_entity_poly.entity_id
_entity_poly.type
_entity_poly.pdbx_seq_one_letter_code
_entity_poly.pdbx_strand_id
1 'polypeptide(L)' 'MACPVPWSLAWSDDGELAAQDRFDLLQSLVCVETSEVQPSLIAAVERLSVTELSVLSSVDVTRSCA' A
#
# COMPACT_ATOMS: atom_id res chain seq x y z
N MET A 1 13.72 7.61 3.88
CA MET A 1 12.50 7.26 3.11
C MET A 1 11.62 8.50 3.11
N ALA A 2 11.29 9.03 1.94
CA ALA A 2 10.43 10.21 1.83
C ALA A 2 8.96 9.75 1.94
N CYS A 3 8.19 10.39 2.81
CA CYS A 3 6.75 10.16 2.89
C CYS A 3 6.12 10.50 1.53
N PRO A 4 5.30 9.63 0.93
CA PRO A 4 4.66 9.93 -0.35
C PRO A 4 3.84 11.21 -0.22
N VAL A 5 3.98 12.10 -1.20
CA VAL A 5 3.30 13.40 -1.19
C VAL A 5 1.79 13.12 -1.31
N PRO A 6 0.92 13.69 -0.45
CA PRO A 6 -0.51 13.32 -0.40
C PRO A 6 -1.27 13.44 -1.72
N TRP A 7 -0.79 14.30 -2.64
CA TRP A 7 -1.39 14.54 -3.96
C TRP A 7 -0.93 13.56 -5.05
N SER A 8 -0.03 12.63 -4.73
CA SER A 8 0.44 11.57 -5.64
C SER A 8 -0.28 10.25 -5.44
N LEU A 9 -1.17 10.14 -4.44
CA LEU A 9 -1.94 8.93 -4.21
C LEU A 9 -2.98 8.79 -5.32
N ALA A 10 -3.02 7.65 -6.00
CA ALA A 10 -4.06 7.33 -6.95
C ALA A 10 -5.34 6.94 -6.20
N TRP A 11 -6.39 7.72 -6.41
CA TRP A 11 -7.72 7.42 -5.91
C TRP A 11 -8.53 6.77 -7.04
N SER A 12 -9.30 5.74 -6.71
CA SER A 12 -10.32 5.22 -7.62
C SER A 12 -11.49 6.21 -7.74
N ASP A 13 -12.29 6.05 -8.78
CA ASP A 13 -13.50 6.86 -9.00
C ASP A 13 -14.54 6.68 -7.87
N ASP A 14 -14.43 5.59 -7.10
CA ASP A 14 -15.25 5.30 -5.93
C ASP A 14 -14.79 6.06 -4.66
N GLY A 15 -13.69 6.80 -4.74
CA GLY A 15 -13.11 7.54 -3.61
C GLY A 15 -12.26 6.68 -2.68
N GLU A 16 -11.87 5.48 -3.11
CA GLU A 16 -10.96 4.59 -2.37
C GLU A 16 -9.52 4.78 -2.85
N LEU A 17 -8.55 4.59 -1.95
CA LEU A 17 -7.14 4.58 -2.34
C LEU A 17 -6.82 3.32 -3.15
N ALA A 18 -6.07 3.49 -4.24
CA ALA A 18 -5.49 2.37 -4.96
C ALA A 18 -4.73 1.45 -3.99
N ALA A 19 -4.82 0.14 -4.20
CA ALA A 19 -4.27 -0.83 -3.26
C ALA A 19 -2.77 -0.58 -2.96
N GLN A 20 -2.01 -0.13 -3.95
CA GLN A 20 -0.61 0.22 -3.81
C GLN A 20 -0.39 1.45 -2.94
N ASP A 21 -1.11 2.55 -3.22
CA ASP A 21 -1.03 3.78 -2.42
C ASP A 21 -1.50 3.57 -0.97
N ARG A 22 -2.51 2.72 -0.77
CA ARG A 22 -2.98 2.31 0.56
C ARG A 22 -1.93 1.49 1.32
N PHE A 23 -1.20 0.60 0.63
CA PHE A 23 -0.10 -0.15 1.21
C PHE A 23 1.08 0.77 1.58
N ASP A 24 1.49 1.64 0.66
CA ASP A 24 2.60 2.59 0.87
C ASP A 24 2.29 3.57 2.02
N LEU A 25 1.04 4.02 2.13
CA LEU A 25 0.56 4.85 3.24
C LEU A 25 0.66 4.10 4.57
N LEU A 26 0.16 2.86 4.64
CA LEU A 26 0.19 2.08 5.88
C LEU A 26 1.62 1.73 6.30
N GLN A 27 2.51 1.39 5.36
CA GLN A 27 3.93 1.22 5.68
C GLN A 27 4.54 2.51 6.25
N SER A 28 4.24 3.66 5.62
CA SER A 28 4.74 4.95 6.09
C SER A 28 4.24 5.26 7.51
N LEU A 29 2.96 4.98 7.80
CA LEU A 29 2.39 5.15 9.14
C LEU A 29 3.02 4.21 10.16
N VAL A 30 3.24 2.94 9.84
CA VAL A 30 3.93 1.98 10.74
C VAL A 30 5.31 2.52 11.14
N CYS A 31 6.03 3.18 10.23
CA CYS A 31 7.36 3.72 10.51
C CYS A 31 7.37 4.97 11.40
N VAL A 32 6.28 5.73 11.47
CA VAL A 32 6.23 7.04 12.14
C VAL A 32 5.38 7.02 13.41
N GLU A 33 4.42 6.10 13.50
CA GLU A 33 3.48 6.00 14.62
C GLU A 33 4.05 5.29 15.86
N THR A 34 3.36 5.47 16.99
CA THR A 34 3.76 4.92 18.29
C THR A 34 3.53 3.41 18.40
N SER A 35 4.23 2.77 19.34
CA SER A 35 4.12 1.32 19.61
C SER A 35 2.71 0.86 20.00
N GLU A 36 1.84 1.77 20.42
CA GLU A 36 0.44 1.48 20.74
C GLU A 36 -0.42 1.30 19.48
N VAL A 37 -0.12 2.05 18.43
CA VAL A 37 -0.89 2.07 17.17
C VAL A 37 -0.30 1.10 16.13
N GLN A 38 1.01 0.86 16.18
CA GLN A 38 1.73 -0.04 15.28
C GLN A 38 1.08 -1.44 15.13
N PRO A 39 0.63 -2.14 16.19
CA PRO A 39 0.02 -3.46 16.04
C PRO A 39 -1.25 -3.44 15.17
N SER A 40 -2.06 -2.39 15.32
CA SER A 40 -3.28 -2.23 14.53
C SER A 40 -2.99 -1.93 13.07
N LEU A 41 -1.95 -1.15 12.80
CA LEU A 41 -1.48 -0.84 11.44
C LEU A 41 -0.87 -2.07 10.76
N ILE A 42 -0.04 -2.84 11.48
CA ILE A 42 0.53 -4.09 10.97
C ILE A 42 -0.59 -5.07 10.62
N ALA A 43 -1.58 -5.24 11.50
CA ALA A 43 -2.74 -6.09 11.21
C ALA A 43 -3.59 -5.57 10.03
N ALA A 44 -3.60 -4.26 9.75
CA ALA A 44 -4.24 -3.71 8.56
C ALA A 44 -3.45 -4.05 7.30
N VAL A 45 -2.11 -3.94 7.33
CA VAL A 45 -1.20 -4.35 6.23
C VAL A 45 -1.31 -5.84 5.93
N GLU A 46 -1.36 -6.69 6.96
CA GLU A 46 -1.52 -8.14 6.78
C GLU A 46 -2.88 -8.50 6.15
N ARG A 47 -3.94 -7.81 6.55
CA ARG A 47 -5.29 -7.99 5.98
C ARG A 47 -5.43 -7.46 4.56
N LEU A 48 -4.51 -6.58 4.14
CA LEU A 48 -4.46 -6.04 2.79
C LEU A 48 -4.05 -7.09 1.74
N SER A 49 -3.75 -8.36 2.09
CA SER A 49 -3.35 -9.31 1.03
C SER A 49 -3.70 -10.80 1.15
N VAL A 50 -4.40 -11.26 0.11
CA VAL A 50 -3.87 -12.22 -0.89
C VAL A 50 -4.21 -11.76 -2.33
N THR A 51 -5.40 -11.22 -2.55
CA THR A 51 -5.92 -10.82 -3.87
C THR A 51 -5.39 -9.49 -4.39
N GLU A 52 -5.25 -8.46 -3.54
CA GLU A 52 -4.78 -7.13 -3.99
C GLU A 52 -3.26 -7.09 -4.28
N LEU A 53 -2.44 -7.83 -3.51
CA LEU A 53 -1.00 -7.96 -3.80
C LEU A 53 -0.70 -8.90 -4.99
N SER A 54 -1.59 -9.85 -5.33
CA SER A 54 -1.38 -10.72 -6.51
C SER A 54 -1.45 -9.95 -7.83
N VAL A 55 -2.15 -8.81 -7.87
CA VAL A 55 -2.16 -7.92 -9.03
C VAL A 55 -0.79 -7.25 -9.21
N LEU A 56 -0.08 -6.96 -8.12
CA LEU A 56 1.24 -6.31 -8.16
C LEU A 56 2.35 -7.23 -8.69
N SER A 57 2.29 -8.55 -8.43
CA SER A 57 3.28 -9.49 -8.99
C SER A 57 3.09 -9.76 -10.48
N SER A 58 1.87 -9.59 -11.00
CA SER A 58 1.55 -9.88 -12.40
C SER A 58 1.96 -8.74 -13.35
N VAL A 59 1.93 -7.49 -12.90
CA VAL A 59 2.23 -6.33 -13.76
C VAL A 59 3.73 -6.20 -14.06
N ASP A 60 4.62 -6.61 -13.16
CA ASP A 60 6.07 -6.52 -13.37
C ASP A 60 6.63 -7.66 -14.23
N VAL A 61 6.15 -8.90 -14.02
CA VAL A 61 6.64 -10.09 -14.76
C VAL A 61 6.24 -10.06 -16.24
N THR A 62 5.16 -9.36 -16.59
CA THR A 62 4.70 -9.27 -17.99
C THR A 62 5.50 -8.27 -18.82
N ARG A 63 6.40 -7.47 -18.23
CA ARG A 63 7.26 -6.51 -18.96
C ARG A 63 8.71 -6.99 -19.14
N SER A 64 9.13 -8.07 -18.47
CA SER A 64 10.49 -8.61 -18.58
C SER A 64 10.70 -9.67 -19.68
N CYS A 65 9.67 -9.97 -20.47
CA CYS A 65 9.79 -10.81 -21.68
C CYS A 65 9.58 -9.93 -22.93
N ALA A 66 10.54 -9.06 -23.22
CA ALA A 66 10.66 -8.37 -24.51
C ALA A 66 12.13 -8.36 -24.95
#